data_AF-A0A0H3I9K1-F1
#
_entry.id   AF-A0A0H3I9K1-F1
#
_cell.length_a   1.000
_cell.length_b   1.000
_cell.length_c   1.000
_cell.angle_alpha   90.00
_cell.angle_beta   90.00
_cell.angle_gamma   90.00
#
_symmetry.space_group_name_H-M   'P 1'
#
loop_
_entity.id
_entity.type
_entity.pdbx_description
1 polymer ?
#
loop_
_entity_poly.entity_id
_entity_poly.type
_entity_poly.pdbx_seq_one_letter_code
_entity_poly.pdbx_strand_id
1 'polypeptide(L)'
;MKKRIKKMLLSKALDKYFATVSRYKRGQLQEFYRINVIKRSPLANRNMDEISSVDIAGYRDDRLAQINPRTKKSISGNTVRLELALLSALYNLAKVEWGTCTSNPVEHVRKPAVSSGRVRRLTSQEERGLTRYFRGKNLSY
;
A
#
# COMPACT_ATOMS: atom_id res chain seq x y z
N MET A 1 -4.47 23.69 26.11
CA MET A 1 -3.44 24.29 25.21
C MET A 1 -3.61 23.76 23.79
N LYS A 2 -3.75 24.61 22.77
CA LYS A 2 -3.75 24.18 21.36
C LYS A 2 -2.32 23.76 20.98
N LYS A 3 -2.10 22.47 20.73
CA LYS A 3 -0.82 21.96 20.23
C LYS A 3 -0.60 22.55 18.83
N ARG A 4 0.50 23.27 18.60
CA ARG A 4 0.82 23.88 17.30
C ARG A 4 1.13 22.75 16.31
N ILE A 5 0.26 22.57 15.31
CA ILE A 5 0.43 21.56 14.27
C ILE A 5 1.33 22.12 13.17
N LYS A 6 2.36 21.38 12.79
CA LYS A 6 3.21 21.74 11.65
C LYS A 6 2.48 21.37 10.36
N LYS A 7 2.18 22.37 9.53
CA LYS A 7 1.57 22.15 8.20
C LYS A 7 2.54 21.40 7.29
N MET A 8 2.07 20.28 6.73
CA MET A 8 2.83 19.46 5.79
C MET A 8 1.86 18.75 4.85
N LEU A 9 2.11 18.85 3.55
CA LEU A 9 1.36 18.12 2.53
C LEU A 9 1.61 16.61 2.66
N LEU A 10 0.58 15.81 2.41
CA LEU A 10 0.70 14.35 2.42
C LEU A 10 1.76 13.85 1.42
N SER A 11 1.86 14.46 0.23
CA SER A 11 2.91 14.16 -0.75
C SER A 11 4.32 14.29 -0.16
N LYS A 12 4.61 15.41 0.51
CA LYS A 12 5.90 15.64 1.19
C LYS A 12 6.11 14.66 2.34
N ALA A 13 5.06 14.34 3.08
CA ALA A 13 5.12 13.36 4.16
C ALA A 13 5.48 11.96 3.65
N LEU A 14 4.93 11.55 2.51
CA LEU A 14 5.22 10.28 1.87
C LEU A 14 6.67 10.20 1.40
N ASP A 15 7.19 11.27 0.80
CA ASP A 15 8.60 11.35 0.39
C ASP A 15 9.54 11.28 1.60
N LYS A 16 9.21 12.01 2.67
CA LYS A 16 9.95 11.96 3.93
C LYS A 16 9.91 10.55 4.53
N TYR A 17 8.74 9.93 4.61
CA TYR A 17 8.56 8.58 5.15
C TYR A 17 9.39 7.55 4.37
N PHE A 18 9.44 7.68 3.05
CA PHE A 18 10.29 6.81 2.23
C PHE A 18 11.76 6.95 2.59
N ALA A 19 12.24 8.19 2.64
CA ALA A 19 13.64 8.52 2.91
C ALA A 19 14.10 8.14 4.33
N THR A 20 13.21 8.14 5.32
CA THR A 20 13.57 7.87 6.72
C THR A 20 13.24 6.46 7.19
N VAL A 21 12.17 5.84 6.66
CA VAL A 21 11.68 4.54 7.15
C VAL A 21 11.70 3.48 6.04
N SER A 22 10.98 3.70 4.92
CA SER A 22 10.79 2.65 3.92
C SER A 22 12.09 2.16 3.30
N ARG A 23 13.11 3.03 3.16
CA ARG A 23 14.40 2.66 2.57
C ARG A 23 15.16 1.56 3.29
N TYR A 24 14.87 1.36 4.57
CA TYR A 24 15.55 0.37 5.41
C TYR A 24 14.76 -0.94 5.55
N LYS A 25 13.58 -1.03 4.92
CA LYS A 25 12.75 -2.24 4.96
C LYS A 25 13.09 -3.18 3.82
N ARG A 26 13.00 -4.48 4.08
CA ARG A 26 13.07 -5.53 3.03
C ARG A 26 12.10 -5.29 1.87
N GLY A 27 10.94 -4.69 2.17
CA GLY A 27 9.88 -4.36 1.21
C GLY A 27 9.97 -2.95 0.61
N GLN A 28 11.14 -2.31 0.62
CA GLN A 28 11.33 -0.92 0.17
C GLN A 28 10.70 -0.66 -1.20
N LEU A 29 10.98 -1.52 -2.18
CA LEU A 29 10.53 -1.32 -3.55
C LEU A 29 8.98 -1.36 -3.64
N GLN A 30 8.35 -2.27 -2.90
CA GLN A 30 6.89 -2.34 -2.87
C GLN A 30 6.29 -1.13 -2.16
N GLU A 31 6.92 -0.62 -1.10
CA GLU A 31 6.48 0.64 -0.46
C GLU A 31 6.67 1.85 -1.39
N PHE A 32 7.78 1.93 -2.14
CA PHE A 32 8.01 2.98 -3.14
C PHE A 32 6.87 3.04 -4.17
N TYR A 33 6.48 1.89 -4.73
CA TYR A 33 5.38 1.86 -5.69
C TYR A 33 4.05 2.27 -5.07
N ARG A 34 3.74 1.81 -3.85
CA ARG A 34 2.51 2.22 -3.14
C ARG A 34 2.49 3.72 -2.87
N ILE A 35 3.61 4.28 -2.42
CA ILE A 35 3.76 5.73 -2.20
C ILE A 35 3.45 6.49 -3.49
N ASN A 36 4.03 6.08 -4.62
CA ASN A 36 3.76 6.73 -5.90
C ASN A 36 2.33 6.56 -6.41
N VAL A 37 1.62 5.49 -6.01
CA VAL A 37 0.18 5.37 -6.29
C VAL A 37 -0.61 6.35 -5.43
N ILE A 38 -0.33 6.43 -4.12
CA ILE A 38 -1.00 7.37 -3.21
C ILE A 38 -0.73 8.82 -3.63
N LYS A 39 0.50 9.16 -4.03
CA LYS A 39 0.89 10.51 -4.50
C LYS A 39 0.10 10.99 -5.73
N ARG A 40 -0.43 10.07 -6.53
CA ARG A 40 -1.26 10.41 -7.70
C ARG A 40 -2.73 10.69 -7.34
N SER A 41 -3.13 10.42 -6.10
CA SER A 41 -4.49 10.74 -5.64
C SER A 41 -4.61 12.20 -5.20
N PRO A 42 -5.82 12.79 -5.26
CA PRO A 42 -6.08 14.14 -4.78
C PRO A 42 -5.70 14.36 -3.30
N LEU A 43 -5.72 13.30 -2.48
CA LEU A 43 -5.29 13.34 -1.09
C LEU A 43 -3.85 13.85 -0.92
N ALA A 44 -2.96 13.57 -1.87
CA ALA A 44 -1.56 13.93 -1.78
C ALA A 44 -1.32 15.45 -1.76
N ASN A 45 -2.30 16.23 -2.24
CA ASN A 45 -2.25 17.68 -2.33
C ASN A 45 -2.88 18.38 -1.11
N ARG A 46 -3.34 17.63 -0.11
CA ARG A 46 -3.91 18.18 1.13
C ARG A 46 -2.90 18.10 2.28
N ASN A 47 -3.05 18.97 3.27
CA ASN A 47 -2.24 18.90 4.48
C ASN A 47 -2.66 17.69 5.32
N MET A 48 -1.70 17.06 6.00
CA MET A 48 -1.95 15.87 6.82
C MET A 48 -2.99 16.09 7.92
N ASP A 49 -3.10 17.30 8.48
CA ASP A 49 -4.04 17.63 9.54
C ASP A 49 -5.45 17.93 9.05
N GLU A 50 -5.63 18.12 7.74
CA GLU A 50 -6.93 18.38 7.09
C GLU A 50 -7.57 17.11 6.53
N ILE A 51 -6.83 16.00 6.49
CA ILE A 51 -7.31 14.73 5.93
C ILE A 51 -8.10 13.98 7.00
N SER A 52 -9.39 13.78 6.72
CA SER A 52 -10.32 13.06 7.58
C SER A 52 -10.41 11.57 7.23
N SER A 53 -11.03 10.78 8.12
CA SER A 53 -11.35 9.38 7.86
C SER A 53 -12.29 9.19 6.67
N VAL A 54 -13.16 10.18 6.39
CA VAL A 54 -14.05 10.19 5.22
C VAL A 54 -13.23 10.31 3.94
N ASP A 55 -12.21 11.18 3.92
CA ASP A 55 -11.34 11.32 2.75
C ASP A 55 -10.54 10.03 2.48
N ILE A 56 -10.09 9.35 3.53
CA ILE A 56 -9.41 8.04 3.41
C ILE A 56 -10.38 6.96 2.91
N ALA A 57 -11.64 6.97 3.36
CA ALA A 57 -12.67 6.06 2.86
C ALA A 57 -12.98 6.31 1.38
N GLY A 58 -13.07 7.58 0.96
CA GLY A 58 -13.21 7.96 -0.45
C GLY A 58 -12.05 7.42 -1.29
N TYR A 59 -10.80 7.61 -0.84
CA TYR A 59 -9.65 7.01 -1.52
C TYR A 59 -9.71 5.48 -1.62
N ARG A 60 -10.14 4.79 -0.55
CA ARG A 60 -10.32 3.33 -0.58
C ARG A 60 -11.31 2.93 -1.68
N ASP A 61 -12.45 3.60 -1.74
CA ASP A 61 -13.53 3.25 -2.66
C ASP A 61 -13.14 3.58 -4.11
N ASP A 62 -12.53 4.74 -4.35
CA ASP A 62 -11.96 5.12 -5.64
C ASP A 62 -10.92 4.10 -6.14
N ARG A 63 -10.04 3.65 -5.24
CA ARG A 63 -9.00 2.67 -5.59
C ARG A 63 -9.59 1.30 -5.93
N LEU A 64 -10.64 0.86 -5.23
CA LEU A 64 -11.33 -0.39 -5.52
C LEU A 64 -12.08 -0.34 -6.86
N ALA A 65 -12.59 0.83 -7.26
CA ALA A 65 -13.26 1.04 -8.54
C ALA A 65 -12.30 1.08 -9.75
N GLN A 66 -11.01 1.36 -9.52
CA GLN A 66 -10.02 1.44 -10.59
C GLN A 66 -9.68 0.08 -11.22
N ILE A 67 -9.36 0.12 -12.52
CA ILE A 67 -8.88 -1.04 -13.27
C ILE A 67 -7.35 -1.02 -13.34
N ASN A 68 -6.73 -2.16 -13.04
CA ASN A 68 -5.29 -2.34 -13.23
C ASN A 68 -4.98 -2.39 -14.73
N PRO A 69 -4.11 -1.49 -15.25
CA PRO A 69 -3.86 -1.41 -16.70
C PRO A 69 -3.19 -2.67 -17.27
N ARG A 70 -2.41 -3.38 -16.45
CA ARG A 70 -1.68 -4.59 -16.84
C ARG A 70 -2.55 -5.84 -16.82
N THR A 71 -3.36 -6.00 -15.78
CA THR A 71 -4.18 -7.22 -15.61
C THR A 71 -5.60 -7.08 -16.15
N LYS A 72 -6.02 -5.86 -16.53
CA LYS A 72 -7.39 -5.52 -16.98
C LYS A 72 -8.50 -5.94 -16.00
N LYS A 73 -8.14 -6.09 -14.72
CA LYS A 73 -9.04 -6.46 -13.61
C LYS A 73 -9.10 -5.31 -12.62
N SER A 74 -10.18 -5.22 -11.86
CA SER A 74 -10.29 -4.29 -10.74
C SER A 74 -9.12 -4.48 -9.75
N ILE A 75 -8.70 -3.39 -9.12
CA ILE A 75 -7.64 -3.44 -8.12
C ILE A 75 -8.09 -4.34 -6.96
N SER A 76 -7.23 -5.30 -6.59
CA SER A 76 -7.55 -6.25 -5.54
C SER A 76 -7.69 -5.55 -4.18
N GLY A 77 -8.62 -6.03 -3.34
CA GLY A 77 -8.80 -5.50 -1.98
C GLY A 77 -7.52 -5.58 -1.14
N ASN A 78 -6.68 -6.60 -1.35
CA ASN A 78 -5.40 -6.71 -0.66
C ASN A 78 -4.41 -5.60 -1.06
N THR A 79 -4.45 -5.14 -2.31
CA THR A 79 -3.63 -4.00 -2.76
C THR A 79 -4.01 -2.74 -1.99
N VAL A 80 -5.30 -2.41 -1.97
CA VAL A 80 -5.82 -1.23 -1.25
C VAL A 80 -5.57 -1.34 0.25
N ARG A 81 -5.72 -2.53 0.84
CA ARG A 81 -5.40 -2.78 2.25
C ARG A 81 -3.95 -2.47 2.59
N LEU A 82 -3.01 -2.78 1.70
CA LEU A 82 -1.59 -2.48 1.90
C LEU A 82 -1.27 -0.99 1.69
N GLU A 83 -1.98 -0.31 0.79
CA GLU A 83 -1.93 1.16 0.66
C GLU A 83 -2.41 1.84 1.96
N LEU A 84 -3.55 1.40 2.52
CA LEU A 84 -4.07 1.88 3.80
C LEU A 84 -3.13 1.56 4.98
N ALA A 85 -2.50 0.38 5.00
CA ALA A 85 -1.54 0.03 6.03
C ALA A 85 -0.30 0.96 6.01
N LEU A 86 0.17 1.33 4.81
CA LEU A 86 1.26 2.29 4.66
C LEU A 86 0.87 3.67 5.19
N LEU A 87 -0.32 4.16 4.83
CA LEU A 87 -0.84 5.44 5.35
C LEU A 87 -0.96 5.40 6.88
N SER A 88 -1.51 4.33 7.44
CA SER A 88 -1.62 4.18 8.89
C SER A 88 -0.26 4.24 9.59
N ALA A 89 0.75 3.57 9.05
CA ALA A 89 2.11 3.62 9.62
C ALA A 89 2.71 5.03 9.53
N LEU A 90 2.53 5.70 8.39
CA LEU A 90 2.97 7.08 8.19
C LEU A 90 2.30 8.05 9.17
N TYR A 91 0.98 7.96 9.38
CA TYR A 91 0.25 8.85 10.29
C TYR A 91 0.60 8.60 11.75
N ASN A 92 0.82 7.35 12.16
CA ASN A 92 1.29 7.03 13.50
C ASN A 92 2.67 7.64 13.78
N LEU A 93 3.60 7.52 12.83
CA LEU A 93 4.92 8.16 12.94
C LEU A 93 4.81 9.69 12.96
N ALA A 94 4.03 10.26 12.04
CA ALA A 94 3.88 11.69 11.90
C ALA A 94 3.26 12.36 13.14
N LYS A 95 2.30 11.70 13.79
CA LYS A 95 1.68 12.15 15.04
C LYS A 95 2.69 12.24 16.18
N VAL A 96 3.57 11.24 16.30
CA VAL A 96 4.51 11.11 17.41
C VAL A 96 5.78 11.95 17.17
N GLU A 97 6.38 11.82 15.99
CA GLU A 97 7.71 12.36 15.73
C GLU A 97 7.71 13.69 14.97
N TRP A 98 6.69 13.95 14.12
CA TRP A 98 6.72 15.12 13.24
C TRP A 98 5.77 16.25 13.68
N GLY A 99 4.78 15.94 14.50
CA GLY A 99 3.78 16.90 14.96
C GLY A 99 2.94 17.49 13.83
N THR A 100 2.78 16.77 12.72
CA THR A 100 2.05 17.24 11.53
C THR A 100 0.60 16.78 11.47
N CYS A 101 0.18 15.94 12.42
CA CYS A 101 -1.21 15.52 12.61
C CYS A 101 -1.43 15.18 14.10
N THR A 102 -2.69 15.20 14.53
CA THR A 102 -3.09 14.89 15.92
C THR A 102 -3.60 13.48 16.09
N SER A 103 -4.19 12.92 15.03
CA SER A 103 -4.74 11.56 14.99
C SER A 103 -4.38 10.86 13.69
N ASN A 104 -4.65 9.56 13.64
CA ASN A 104 -4.51 8.76 12.44
C ASN A 104 -5.89 8.59 11.79
N PRO A 105 -6.16 9.23 10.63
CA PRO A 105 -7.47 9.16 9.98
C PRO A 105 -7.79 7.76 9.44
N VAL A 106 -6.81 6.86 9.34
CA VAL A 106 -6.99 5.50 8.80
C VAL A 106 -7.53 4.53 9.86
N GLU A 107 -7.40 4.86 11.14
CA GLU A 107 -7.66 3.93 12.26
C GLU A 107 -9.08 3.37 12.26
N HIS A 108 -10.07 4.22 11.97
CA HIS A 108 -11.50 3.84 11.97
C HIS A 108 -12.04 3.48 10.58
N VAL A 109 -11.20 3.47 9.55
CA VAL A 109 -11.63 3.14 8.19
C VAL A 109 -11.76 1.64 8.03
N ARG A 110 -12.96 1.19 7.65
CA ARG A 110 -13.21 -0.23 7.31
C ARG A 110 -12.33 -0.65 6.15
N LYS A 111 -11.53 -1.70 6.34
CA LYS A 111 -10.62 -2.24 5.33
C LYS A 111 -11.37 -3.17 4.37
N PRO A 112 -10.97 -3.25 3.09
CA PRO A 112 -11.56 -4.21 2.16
C PRO A 112 -11.44 -5.65 2.68
N ALA A 113 -12.40 -6.49 2.31
CA ALA A 113 -12.38 -7.91 2.66
C ALA A 113 -11.12 -8.60 2.16
N VAL A 114 -10.56 -9.50 2.97
CA VAL A 114 -9.40 -10.29 2.58
C VAL A 114 -9.84 -11.30 1.53
N SER A 115 -9.20 -11.30 0.36
CA SER A 115 -9.47 -12.29 -0.68
C SER A 115 -9.12 -13.70 -0.17
N SER A 116 -9.89 -14.71 -0.57
CA SER A 116 -9.55 -16.11 -0.30
C SER A 116 -8.11 -16.38 -0.75
N GLY A 117 -7.31 -16.93 0.16
CA GLY A 117 -5.93 -17.28 -0.10
C GLY A 117 -5.83 -18.35 -1.19
N ARG A 118 -4.66 -18.46 -1.82
CA ARG A 118 -4.38 -19.58 -2.71
C ARG A 118 -4.21 -20.85 -1.87
N VAL A 119 -5.19 -21.75 -1.91
CA VAL A 119 -5.20 -23.02 -1.16
C VAL A 119 -4.82 -24.23 -2.01
N ARG A 120 -4.88 -24.12 -3.35
CA ARG A 120 -4.45 -25.18 -4.27
C ARG A 120 -2.94 -25.39 -4.17
N ARG A 121 -2.52 -26.64 -3.95
CA ARG A 121 -1.12 -27.08 -4.07
C ARG A 121 -0.91 -27.84 -5.39
N LEU A 122 0.35 -27.97 -5.80
CA LEU A 122 0.73 -28.81 -6.93
C LEU A 122 0.35 -30.27 -6.63
N THR A 123 -0.28 -30.92 -7.60
CA THR A 123 -0.48 -32.37 -7.59
C THR A 123 0.83 -33.07 -7.96
N SER A 124 1.00 -34.32 -7.55
CA SER A 124 2.20 -35.09 -7.89
C SER A 124 2.39 -35.29 -9.40
N GLN A 125 1.30 -35.27 -10.18
CA GLN A 125 1.39 -35.34 -11.64
C GLN A 125 1.94 -34.04 -12.25
N GLU A 126 1.45 -32.88 -11.79
CA GLU A 126 1.96 -31.58 -12.22
C GLU A 126 3.44 -31.41 -11.85
N GLU A 127 3.82 -31.84 -10.64
CA GLU A 127 5.21 -31.82 -10.17
C GLU A 127 6.14 -32.67 -11.05
N ARG A 128 5.74 -33.91 -11.38
CA ARG A 128 6.49 -34.78 -12.29
C ARG A 128 6.62 -34.16 -13.69
N GLY A 129 5.54 -33.54 -14.19
CA GLY A 129 5.53 -32.85 -15.48
C GLY A 129 6.54 -31.69 -15.53
N LEU A 130 6.50 -30.81 -14.52
CA LEU A 130 7.44 -29.71 -14.38
C LEU A 130 8.88 -30.20 -14.27
N THR A 131 9.13 -31.22 -13.46
CA THR A 131 10.47 -31.80 -13.27
C THR A 131 11.05 -32.33 -14.58
N ARG A 132 10.24 -33.07 -15.36
CA ARG A 132 10.67 -33.60 -16.67
C ARG A 132 11.01 -32.47 -17.64
N TYR A 133 10.16 -31.45 -17.73
CA TYR A 133 10.39 -30.30 -18.61
C TYR A 133 11.72 -29.59 -18.31
N PHE A 134 11.98 -29.28 -17.04
CA PHE A 134 13.21 -28.58 -16.65
C PHE A 134 14.47 -29.44 -16.81
N ARG A 135 14.39 -30.77 -16.57
CA ARG A 135 15.51 -31.67 -16.87
C ARG A 135 15.85 -31.68 -18.36
N GLY A 136 14.85 -31.76 -19.24
CA GLY A 136 15.06 -31.74 -20.69
C GLY A 136 15.71 -30.44 -21.19
N LYS A 137 15.29 -29.29 -20.65
CA LYS A 137 15.91 -28.00 -21.00
C LYS A 137 17.33 -27.80 -20.45
N ASN A 138 17.61 -28.32 -19.26
CA ASN A 138 18.96 -28.22 -18.66
C ASN A 138 19.99 -29.14 -19.33
N LEU A 139 19.54 -30.14 -20.10
CA LEU A 139 20.38 -31.02 -20.92
C LEU A 139 20.65 -30.46 -22.33
N SER A 140 20.09 -29.30 -22.67
CA SER A 140 20.21 -28.67 -24.00
C SER A 140 21.21 -27.49 -24.03
N TYR A 141 22.15 -27.44 -23.08
CA TYR A 141 23.30 -26.53 -23.04
C TYR A 141 24.59 -27.32 -22.84
#